data_AF-A0A183BIP0-F1
#
_entry.id   AF-A0A183BIP0-F1
#
_cell.length_a   1.000
_cell.length_b   1.000
_cell.length_c   1.000
_cell.angle_alpha   90.00
_cell.angle_beta   90.00
_cell.angle_gamma   90.00
#
_symmetry.space_group_name_H-M   'P 1'
#
loop_
_entity.id
_entity.type
_entity.pdbx_description
1 polymer ?
#
loop_
_entity_poly.entity_id
_entity_poly.type
_entity_poly.pdbx_seq_one_letter_code
_entity_poly.pdbx_strand_id
1 'polypeptide(L)'
;MAEYFINPFTSATKTHNYFRLSMSEEKNQLNSATHKSIENFIKYLKVPVLVESHLPGEHLLLELGGRARFSLVIFGDYRSYHLLSAGEKALLREFCARHSAGVISFLELSTNGQRIEFANFTVYGRQLVTKLAMSNASPIHHVAKAGVEYWTRNESNVECTLFKPTLSRLNPILRAENELGEQFAVALQLEERHVIFGAKPDQHWLIQIALLDAIAFLAPTIHSEDLERFVQIDIDDVFVGTSGSRLVVDDVQSLHILQDKLREHIADFYFTLGFSGYFFRHGDSSEIRGDEILVNNANKFHWFPHMFTRYISRCTTRGRQSGLSESLPLKNILI
;
A
#
# COMPACT_ATOMS: atom_id res chain seq x y z
N MET A 1 -25.46 -21.71 -3.33
CA MET A 1 -26.28 -20.59 -3.86
C MET A 1 -25.73 -19.30 -3.29
N ALA A 2 -25.46 -18.32 -4.17
CA ALA A 2 -24.80 -17.03 -4.00
C ALA A 2 -23.30 -17.01 -4.39
N GLU A 3 -23.02 -17.34 -5.66
CA GLU A 3 -21.78 -16.97 -6.36
C GLU A 3 -21.98 -15.56 -6.94
N TYR A 4 -21.09 -14.62 -6.59
CA TYR A 4 -21.07 -13.30 -7.23
C TYR A 4 -20.38 -13.41 -8.59
N PHE A 5 -21.15 -13.77 -9.62
CA PHE A 5 -20.76 -13.60 -11.01
C PHE A 5 -21.01 -12.15 -11.43
N ILE A 6 -19.96 -11.40 -11.78
CA ILE A 6 -20.11 -10.26 -12.68
C ILE A 6 -19.74 -10.75 -14.08
N ASN A 7 -20.77 -11.00 -14.89
CA ASN A 7 -20.67 -11.38 -16.30
C ASN A 7 -20.24 -10.17 -17.14
N PRO A 8 -19.07 -10.15 -17.82
CA PRO A 8 -18.54 -8.94 -18.44
C PRO A 8 -18.79 -8.81 -19.96
N PHE A 9 -19.65 -9.61 -20.59
CA PHE A 9 -19.84 -9.56 -22.05
C PHE A 9 -20.60 -8.33 -22.61
N THR A 10 -20.84 -7.27 -21.84
CA THR A 10 -21.77 -6.18 -22.24
C THR A 10 -21.14 -4.80 -22.48
N SER A 11 -19.84 -4.69 -22.79
CA SER A 11 -19.28 -3.38 -23.17
C SER A 11 -18.08 -3.48 -24.12
N ALA A 12 -18.35 -3.29 -25.41
CA ALA A 12 -17.41 -3.37 -26.53
C ALA A 12 -16.30 -2.29 -26.57
N THR A 13 -16.02 -1.58 -25.48
CA THR A 13 -15.08 -0.42 -25.49
C THR A 13 -14.08 -0.35 -24.34
N LYS A 14 -14.01 -1.35 -23.44
CA LYS A 14 -12.92 -1.43 -22.46
C LYS A 14 -12.09 -2.68 -22.70
N THR A 15 -10.85 -2.50 -23.12
CA THR A 15 -9.81 -3.53 -23.15
C THR A 15 -9.52 -3.99 -21.71
N HIS A 16 -10.29 -4.95 -21.25
CA HIS A 16 -10.07 -6.02 -20.28
C HIS A 16 -8.66 -6.06 -19.61
N ASN A 17 -8.49 -5.27 -18.55
CA ASN A 17 -7.39 -5.35 -17.57
C ASN A 17 -7.88 -6.21 -16.38
N TYR A 18 -7.56 -7.50 -16.37
CA TYR A 18 -7.93 -8.38 -15.25
C TYR A 18 -6.72 -9.06 -14.63
N PHE A 19 -6.72 -9.09 -13.30
CA PHE A 19 -5.92 -9.99 -12.51
C PHE A 19 -6.57 -11.38 -12.49
N ARG A 20 -5.80 -12.45 -12.70
CA ARG A 20 -6.20 -13.81 -12.35
C ARG A 20 -5.68 -14.12 -10.96
N LEU A 21 -6.54 -14.50 -10.03
CA LEU A 21 -6.13 -15.14 -8.78
C LEU A 21 -6.40 -16.65 -8.91
N SER A 22 -5.34 -17.44 -9.06
CA SER A 22 -5.41 -18.89 -9.16
C SER A 22 -5.48 -19.50 -7.76
N MET A 23 -6.50 -20.31 -7.51
CA MET A 23 -6.74 -20.96 -6.21
C MET A 23 -6.68 -22.49 -6.31
N SER A 24 -6.05 -23.12 -5.33
CA SER A 24 -6.17 -24.57 -5.07
C SER A 24 -7.50 -24.84 -4.34
N GLU A 25 -8.33 -25.76 -4.86
CA GLU A 25 -9.63 -26.14 -4.25
C GLU A 25 -9.54 -27.06 -3.02
N GLU A 26 -8.38 -27.20 -2.37
CA GLU A 26 -8.41 -27.75 -1.01
C GLU A 26 -9.28 -26.81 -0.14
N LYS A 27 -10.44 -27.29 0.33
CA LYS A 27 -11.49 -26.53 1.05
C LYS A 27 -11.00 -25.61 2.20
N ASN A 28 -9.77 -25.79 2.68
CA ASN A 28 -9.13 -24.97 3.72
C ASN A 28 -8.28 -23.81 3.18
N GLN A 29 -7.91 -23.78 1.89
CA GLN A 29 -7.04 -22.75 1.34
C GLN A 29 -7.82 -21.55 0.76
N LEU A 30 -9.04 -21.74 0.26
CA LEU A 30 -9.88 -20.67 -0.31
C LEU A 30 -10.10 -19.48 0.67
N ASN A 31 -9.99 -19.75 1.98
CA ASN A 31 -10.17 -18.79 3.06
C ASN A 31 -8.87 -18.46 3.83
N SER A 32 -7.70 -18.78 3.26
CA SER A 32 -6.41 -18.53 3.91
C SER A 32 -6.20 -17.04 4.18
N ALA A 33 -5.46 -16.73 5.25
CA ALA A 33 -5.10 -15.37 5.60
C ALA A 33 -4.33 -14.67 4.47
N THR A 34 -3.52 -15.41 3.73
CA THR A 34 -2.77 -14.99 2.54
C THR A 34 -3.69 -14.49 1.44
N HIS A 35 -4.71 -15.27 1.07
CA HIS A 35 -5.65 -14.88 0.02
C HIS A 35 -6.40 -13.61 0.38
N LYS A 36 -6.91 -13.50 1.60
CA LYS A 36 -7.58 -12.27 2.07
C LYS A 36 -6.65 -11.07 2.03
N SER A 37 -5.39 -11.24 2.40
CA SER A 37 -4.36 -10.20 2.36
C SER A 37 -4.09 -9.73 0.93
N ILE A 38 -3.95 -10.66 -0.02
CA ILE A 38 -3.76 -10.38 -1.45
C ILE A 38 -4.99 -9.68 -2.03
N GLU A 39 -6.19 -10.20 -1.78
CA GLU A 39 -7.44 -9.60 -2.27
C GLU A 39 -7.62 -8.17 -1.75
N ASN A 40 -7.37 -7.95 -0.45
CA ASN A 40 -7.45 -6.62 0.14
C ASN A 40 -6.43 -5.66 -0.51
N PHE A 41 -5.19 -6.11 -0.71
CA PHE A 41 -4.17 -5.33 -1.39
C PHE A 41 -4.60 -4.94 -2.81
N ILE A 42 -5.07 -5.90 -3.61
CA ILE A 42 -5.47 -5.64 -5.00
C ILE A 42 -6.72 -4.75 -5.08
N LYS A 43 -7.66 -4.84 -4.13
CA LYS A 43 -8.82 -3.93 -4.06
C LYS A 43 -8.39 -2.47 -3.96
N TYR A 44 -7.28 -2.17 -3.27
CA TYR A 44 -6.75 -0.80 -3.20
C TYR A 44 -6.23 -0.29 -4.54
N LEU A 45 -5.80 -1.18 -5.43
CA LEU A 45 -5.37 -0.81 -6.79
C LEU A 45 -6.55 -0.35 -7.68
N LYS A 46 -7.80 -0.55 -7.25
CA LYS A 46 -9.04 -0.20 -7.99
C LYS A 46 -9.10 -0.79 -9.40
N VAL A 47 -8.42 -1.91 -9.64
CA VAL A 47 -8.43 -2.67 -10.90
C VAL A 47 -9.46 -3.79 -10.82
N PRO A 48 -10.20 -4.10 -11.90
CA PRO A 48 -11.02 -5.31 -11.96
C PRO A 48 -10.21 -6.60 -11.72
N VAL A 49 -10.72 -7.48 -10.86
CA VAL A 49 -10.07 -8.76 -10.51
C VAL A 49 -11.00 -9.91 -10.89
N LEU A 50 -10.47 -10.92 -11.58
CA LEU A 50 -11.14 -12.20 -11.78
C LEU A 50 -10.47 -13.26 -10.90
N VAL A 51 -11.21 -13.78 -9.94
CA VAL A 51 -10.77 -14.91 -9.12
C VAL A 51 -11.19 -16.19 -9.83
N GLU A 52 -10.25 -17.09 -10.09
CA GLU A 52 -10.53 -18.40 -10.68
C GLU A 52 -9.93 -19.50 -9.81
N SER A 53 -10.77 -20.41 -9.32
CA SER A 53 -10.28 -21.69 -8.79
C SER A 53 -9.86 -22.59 -9.95
N HIS A 54 -8.86 -23.42 -9.69
CA HIS A 54 -8.35 -24.37 -10.66
C HIS A 54 -8.06 -25.68 -9.95
N LEU A 55 -8.63 -26.76 -10.48
CA LEU A 55 -8.39 -28.09 -9.94
C LEU A 55 -7.06 -28.65 -10.46
N PRO A 56 -6.32 -29.41 -9.62
CA PRO A 56 -5.12 -30.11 -10.07
C PRO A 56 -5.40 -30.92 -11.35
N GLY A 57 -4.70 -30.59 -12.44
CA GLY A 57 -4.83 -31.27 -13.74
C GLY A 57 -5.79 -30.62 -14.74
N GLU A 58 -6.52 -29.57 -14.39
CA GLU A 58 -7.25 -28.77 -15.38
C GLU A 58 -6.27 -27.93 -16.22
N HIS A 59 -6.65 -27.52 -17.43
CA HIS A 59 -5.82 -26.60 -18.20
C HIS A 59 -6.09 -25.14 -17.81
N LEU A 60 -5.03 -24.34 -17.69
CA LEU A 60 -5.16 -22.90 -17.50
C LEU A 60 -5.74 -22.28 -18.79
N LEU A 61 -7.00 -21.85 -18.75
CA LEU A 61 -7.60 -21.11 -19.86
C LEU A 61 -7.08 -19.67 -19.85
N LEU A 62 -5.92 -19.43 -20.45
CA LEU A 62 -5.24 -18.12 -20.45
C LEU A 62 -5.70 -17.18 -21.58
N GLU A 63 -6.20 -17.75 -22.67
CA GLU A 63 -6.65 -17.03 -23.86
C GLU A 63 -8.07 -17.43 -24.28
N LEU A 64 -8.81 -16.51 -24.87
CA LEU A 64 -10.10 -16.79 -25.51
C LEU A 64 -10.17 -16.05 -26.85
N GLY A 65 -10.34 -16.80 -27.95
CA GLY A 65 -10.36 -16.22 -29.31
C GLY A 65 -9.07 -15.48 -29.68
N GLY A 66 -7.91 -15.96 -29.21
CA GLY A 66 -6.59 -15.35 -29.47
C GLY A 66 -6.30 -14.08 -28.66
N ARG A 67 -7.19 -13.69 -27.73
CA ARG A 67 -6.99 -12.55 -26.84
C ARG A 67 -6.63 -13.02 -25.43
N ALA A 68 -5.72 -12.30 -24.78
CA ALA A 68 -5.42 -12.53 -23.37
C ALA A 68 -6.66 -12.35 -22.51
N ARG A 69 -6.90 -13.28 -21.58
CA ARG A 69 -7.94 -13.13 -20.56
C ARG A 69 -7.45 -12.33 -19.35
N PHE A 70 -6.13 -12.25 -19.15
CA PHE A 70 -5.49 -11.69 -17.96
C PHE A 70 -4.26 -10.87 -18.32
N SER A 71 -3.96 -9.83 -17.55
CA SER A 71 -2.68 -9.11 -17.67
C SER A 71 -1.68 -9.51 -16.59
N LEU A 72 -2.13 -10.26 -15.57
CA LEU A 72 -1.28 -10.85 -14.54
C LEU A 72 -1.94 -12.08 -13.94
N VAL A 73 -1.14 -13.10 -13.64
CA VAL A 73 -1.56 -14.32 -12.95
C VAL A 73 -0.94 -14.37 -11.56
N ILE A 74 -1.75 -14.54 -10.52
CA ILE A 74 -1.31 -14.58 -9.12
C ILE A 74 -1.67 -15.95 -8.54
N PHE A 75 -0.67 -16.68 -8.07
CA PHE A 75 -0.84 -17.89 -7.28
C PHE A 75 -0.73 -17.53 -5.80
N GLY A 76 -1.84 -17.62 -5.06
CA GLY A 76 -1.81 -17.40 -3.60
C GLY A 76 -1.07 -18.48 -2.82
N ASP A 77 -0.77 -19.60 -3.47
CA ASP A 77 0.12 -20.65 -3.00
C ASP A 77 1.03 -21.13 -4.14
N TYR A 78 2.34 -20.95 -3.97
CA TYR A 78 3.36 -21.38 -4.93
C TYR A 78 3.31 -22.87 -5.22
N ARG A 79 2.81 -23.70 -4.30
CA ARG A 79 2.63 -25.15 -4.54
C ARG A 79 1.73 -25.41 -5.74
N SER A 80 0.69 -24.60 -5.95
CA SER A 80 -0.18 -24.69 -7.13
C SER A 80 0.59 -24.46 -8.43
N TYR A 81 1.47 -23.46 -8.47
CA TYR A 81 2.37 -23.25 -9.61
C TYR A 81 3.38 -24.40 -9.76
N HIS A 82 3.98 -24.84 -8.65
CA HIS A 82 5.01 -25.86 -8.64
C HIS A 82 4.50 -27.20 -9.17
N LEU A 83 3.25 -27.54 -8.88
CA LEU A 83 2.61 -28.79 -9.32
C LEU A 83 2.13 -28.77 -10.78
N LEU A 84 2.15 -27.62 -11.46
CA LEU A 84 1.88 -27.58 -12.90
C LEU A 84 2.87 -28.48 -13.66
N SER A 85 2.36 -29.22 -14.64
CA SER A 85 3.16 -30.02 -15.55
C SER A 85 4.14 -29.15 -16.37
N ALA A 86 5.15 -29.78 -16.97
CA ALA A 86 6.09 -29.08 -17.84
C ALA A 86 5.40 -28.38 -19.02
N GLY A 87 4.34 -29.00 -19.57
CA GLY A 87 3.53 -28.43 -20.65
C GLY A 87 2.75 -27.21 -20.20
N GLU A 88 2.09 -27.25 -19.04
CA GLU A 88 1.35 -26.09 -18.51
C GLU A 88 2.27 -24.92 -18.18
N LYS A 89 3.44 -25.19 -17.59
CA LYS A 89 4.47 -24.16 -17.37
C LYS A 89 5.00 -23.58 -18.69
N ALA A 90 5.09 -24.38 -19.75
CA ALA A 90 5.47 -23.88 -21.08
C ALA A 90 4.38 -22.97 -21.67
N LEU A 91 3.11 -23.39 -21.61
CA LEU A 91 1.97 -22.59 -22.06
C LEU A 91 1.87 -21.26 -21.31
N LEU A 92 2.05 -21.27 -19.98
CA LEU A 92 2.04 -20.05 -19.18
C LEU A 92 3.18 -19.10 -19.55
N ARG A 93 4.39 -19.63 -19.78
CA ARG A 93 5.53 -18.82 -20.25
C ARG A 93 5.29 -18.21 -21.62
N GLU A 94 4.75 -18.99 -22.56
CA GLU A 94 4.42 -18.51 -23.91
C GLU A 94 3.35 -17.41 -23.87
N PHE A 95 2.32 -17.59 -23.06
CA PHE A 95 1.30 -16.57 -22.79
C PHE A 95 1.90 -15.26 -22.24
N CYS A 96 2.74 -15.37 -21.20
CA CYS A 96 3.41 -14.21 -20.60
C CYS A 96 4.28 -13.45 -21.60
N ALA A 97 5.04 -14.18 -22.43
CA ALA A 97 5.88 -13.60 -23.48
C ALA A 97 5.04 -12.89 -24.56
N ARG A 98 3.94 -13.52 -25.01
CA ARG A 98 3.08 -12.99 -26.08
C ARG A 98 2.32 -11.73 -25.66
N HIS A 99 1.79 -11.71 -24.44
CA HIS A 99 0.86 -10.66 -23.99
C HIS A 99 1.46 -9.68 -22.98
N SER A 100 2.77 -9.75 -22.74
CA SER A 100 3.44 -8.96 -21.71
C SER A 100 2.79 -9.09 -20.32
N ALA A 101 2.23 -10.26 -20.03
CA ALA A 101 1.70 -10.61 -18.73
C ALA A 101 2.78 -11.27 -17.87
N GLY A 102 2.58 -11.29 -16.56
CA GLY A 102 3.50 -11.95 -15.65
C GLY A 102 2.82 -12.81 -14.60
N VAL A 103 3.65 -13.42 -13.76
CA VAL A 103 3.24 -14.33 -12.69
C VAL A 103 3.76 -13.83 -11.35
N ILE A 104 2.89 -13.77 -10.36
CA ILE A 104 3.26 -13.60 -8.95
C ILE A 104 2.86 -14.86 -8.19
N SER A 105 3.71 -15.34 -7.30
CA SER A 105 3.40 -16.45 -6.42
C SER A 105 3.75 -16.16 -4.98
N PHE A 106 2.99 -16.73 -4.04
CA PHE A 106 3.23 -16.59 -2.60
C PHE A 106 3.58 -17.95 -2.00
N LEU A 107 4.67 -18.02 -1.24
CA LEU A 107 5.08 -19.23 -0.52
C LEU A 107 5.27 -18.89 0.96
N GLU A 108 4.29 -19.24 1.78
CA GLU A 108 4.39 -19.11 3.22
C GLU A 108 4.55 -20.49 3.87
N LEU A 109 5.67 -20.70 4.55
CA LEU A 109 5.90 -21.86 5.40
C LEU A 109 5.55 -21.51 6.84
N SER A 110 4.66 -22.30 7.45
CA SER A 110 4.18 -22.08 8.82
C SER A 110 5.13 -22.62 9.90
N THR A 111 6.02 -23.53 9.53
CA THR A 111 6.94 -24.21 10.45
C THR A 111 8.26 -23.44 10.57
N ASN A 112 8.59 -22.98 11.78
CA ASN A 112 9.87 -22.34 12.07
C ASN A 112 11.04 -23.32 11.85
N GLY A 113 12.09 -22.84 11.19
CA GLY A 113 13.30 -23.63 10.91
C GLY A 113 13.14 -24.66 9.80
N GLN A 114 11.97 -24.75 9.17
CA GLN A 114 11.78 -25.63 8.01
C GLN A 114 12.69 -25.18 6.87
N ARG A 115 13.44 -26.12 6.29
CA ARG A 115 14.29 -25.89 5.13
C ARG A 115 13.82 -26.75 3.97
N ILE A 116 13.54 -26.13 2.82
CA ILE A 116 13.15 -26.83 1.59
C ILE A 116 14.10 -26.41 0.47
N GLU A 117 14.66 -27.38 -0.23
CA GLU A 117 15.55 -27.14 -1.36
C GLU A 117 14.80 -27.27 -2.68
N PHE A 118 14.82 -26.19 -3.47
CA PHE A 118 14.43 -26.20 -4.87
C PHE A 118 15.67 -26.16 -5.74
N ALA A 119 15.50 -26.46 -7.04
CA ALA A 119 16.63 -26.50 -7.99
C ALA A 119 17.48 -25.21 -8.00
N ASN A 120 16.86 -24.04 -7.80
CA ASN A 120 17.53 -22.73 -7.98
C ASN A 120 17.57 -21.86 -6.72
N PHE A 121 16.97 -22.30 -5.61
CA PHE A 121 16.94 -21.56 -4.35
C PHE A 121 16.57 -22.48 -3.18
N THR A 122 16.95 -22.09 -1.97
CA THR A 122 16.54 -22.73 -0.72
C THR A 122 15.56 -21.83 0.01
N VAL A 123 14.54 -22.43 0.62
CA VAL A 123 13.51 -21.74 1.41
C VAL A 123 13.70 -22.05 2.88
N TYR A 124 13.58 -21.02 3.72
CA TYR A 124 13.65 -21.10 5.17
C TYR A 124 12.34 -20.56 5.77
N GLY A 125 11.64 -21.41 6.51
CA GLY A 125 10.32 -21.09 7.04
C GLY A 125 10.37 -20.23 8.29
N ARG A 126 9.43 -19.27 8.35
CA ARG A 126 9.07 -18.48 9.52
C ARG A 126 10.29 -17.97 10.32
N GLN A 127 11.12 -17.18 9.66
CA GLN A 127 12.30 -16.54 10.24
C GLN A 127 11.97 -15.12 10.69
N LEU A 128 12.43 -14.74 11.89
CA LEU A 128 12.34 -13.37 12.34
C LEU A 128 13.34 -12.49 11.57
N VAL A 129 12.82 -11.43 10.98
CA VAL A 129 13.58 -10.45 10.22
C VAL A 129 13.89 -9.25 11.11
N THR A 130 15.14 -8.81 11.12
CA THR A 130 15.63 -7.63 11.87
C THR A 130 15.80 -6.41 10.98
N LYS A 131 16.02 -6.63 9.68
CA LYS A 131 16.18 -5.58 8.68
C LYS A 131 15.57 -6.00 7.36
N LEU A 132 14.88 -5.06 6.70
CA LEU A 132 14.39 -5.18 5.33
C LEU A 132 15.08 -4.15 4.44
N ALA A 133 15.39 -4.50 3.19
CA ALA A 133 15.99 -3.55 2.27
C ALA A 133 15.61 -3.83 0.81
N MET A 134 15.25 -2.78 0.07
CA MET A 134 15.01 -2.88 -1.36
C MET A 134 16.32 -3.17 -2.09
N SER A 135 16.34 -4.20 -2.94
CA SER A 135 17.57 -4.66 -3.58
C SER A 135 18.07 -3.70 -4.66
N ASN A 136 19.36 -3.36 -4.64
CA ASN A 136 20.00 -2.55 -5.69
C ASN A 136 20.16 -3.28 -7.03
N ALA A 137 20.07 -4.61 -7.02
CA ALA A 137 20.26 -5.43 -8.22
C ALA A 137 18.95 -5.70 -8.98
N SER A 138 17.80 -5.28 -8.44
CA SER A 138 16.49 -5.59 -9.01
C SER A 138 16.12 -4.57 -10.09
N PRO A 139 15.77 -5.01 -11.32
CA PRO A 139 15.25 -4.12 -12.36
C PRO A 139 13.76 -3.80 -12.18
N ILE A 140 13.11 -4.37 -11.14
CA ILE A 140 11.65 -4.29 -10.94
C ILE A 140 11.23 -2.99 -10.23
N HIS A 141 12.14 -2.35 -9.50
CA HIS A 141 11.79 -1.20 -8.67
C HIS A 141 11.37 0.01 -9.52
N HIS A 142 10.22 0.59 -9.17
CA HIS A 142 9.67 1.80 -9.81
C HIS A 142 9.33 2.84 -8.74
N VAL A 143 8.51 2.47 -7.76
CA VAL A 143 8.17 3.28 -6.59
C VAL A 143 9.21 3.11 -5.49
N ALA A 144 9.75 1.90 -5.30
CA ALA A 144 10.71 1.60 -4.27
C ALA A 144 12.06 2.28 -4.53
N LYS A 145 12.58 2.99 -3.51
CA LYS A 145 13.96 3.46 -3.54
C LYS A 145 14.90 2.33 -3.17
N ALA A 146 15.71 1.90 -4.13
CA ALA A 146 16.71 0.85 -3.91
C ALA A 146 17.73 1.24 -2.83
N GLY A 147 18.14 0.26 -2.03
CA GLY A 147 19.23 0.39 -1.06
C GLY A 147 18.83 1.01 0.27
N VAL A 148 17.59 1.49 0.42
CA VAL A 148 17.08 1.97 1.71
C VAL A 148 16.88 0.76 2.64
N GLU A 149 17.53 0.81 3.79
CA GLU A 149 17.42 -0.19 4.85
C GLU A 149 16.40 0.25 5.90
N TYR A 150 15.62 -0.70 6.38
CA TYR A 150 14.59 -0.50 7.39
C TYR A 150 14.74 -1.49 8.53
N TRP A 151 14.79 -0.99 9.76
CA TRP A 151 14.93 -1.80 10.96
C TRP A 151 13.56 -2.18 11.49
N THR A 152 13.26 -3.47 11.54
CA THR A 152 11.94 -3.98 11.96
C THR A 152 11.82 -4.07 13.49
N ARG A 153 12.89 -3.86 14.26
CA ARG A 153 12.92 -4.08 15.72
C ARG A 153 11.91 -3.21 16.51
N ASN A 154 11.41 -2.12 15.92
CA ASN A 154 10.47 -1.20 16.55
C ASN A 154 9.00 -1.43 16.14
N GLU A 155 8.75 -2.29 15.15
CA GLU A 155 7.43 -2.60 14.61
C GLU A 155 7.26 -4.12 14.66
N SER A 156 6.44 -4.62 15.59
CA SER A 156 5.97 -6.00 15.71
C SER A 156 6.76 -7.06 14.94
N ASN A 157 7.61 -7.84 15.63
CA ASN A 157 8.40 -8.98 15.10
C ASN A 157 7.91 -9.53 13.73
N VAL A 158 8.55 -9.08 12.65
CA VAL A 158 8.20 -9.47 11.28
C VAL A 158 8.78 -10.85 10.98
N GLU A 159 7.91 -11.87 10.95
CA GLU A 159 8.30 -13.24 10.57
C GLU A 159 8.02 -13.48 9.09
N CYS A 160 9.04 -13.86 8.31
CA CYS A 160 8.90 -14.14 6.88
C CYS A 160 9.36 -15.55 6.53
N THR A 161 8.83 -16.09 5.43
CA THR A 161 9.53 -17.15 4.69
C THR A 161 10.64 -16.50 3.87
N LEU A 162 11.87 -17.00 4.02
CA LEU A 162 13.06 -16.41 3.43
C LEU A 162 13.64 -17.31 2.34
N PHE A 163 14.18 -16.69 1.29
CA PHE A 163 14.78 -17.34 0.15
C PHE A 163 16.28 -17.09 0.12
N LYS A 164 17.04 -18.15 -0.13
CA LYS A 164 18.48 -18.09 -0.43
C LYS A 164 18.70 -18.57 -1.86
N PRO A 165 18.92 -17.66 -2.83
CA PRO A 165 19.21 -18.04 -4.20
C PRO A 165 20.47 -18.91 -4.30
N THR A 166 20.44 -19.96 -5.11
CA THR A 166 21.64 -20.76 -5.42
C THR A 166 22.27 -20.34 -6.75
N LEU A 167 21.50 -19.68 -7.62
CA LEU A 167 21.98 -19.13 -8.89
C LEU A 167 22.10 -17.61 -8.82
N SER A 168 23.20 -17.07 -9.34
CA SER A 168 23.46 -15.61 -9.39
C SER A 168 22.47 -14.82 -10.23
N ARG A 169 21.79 -15.48 -11.19
CA ARG A 169 20.78 -14.86 -12.06
C ARG A 169 19.47 -14.53 -11.35
N LEU A 170 19.22 -15.08 -10.15
CA LEU A 170 17.98 -14.81 -9.42
C LEU A 170 18.16 -13.55 -8.60
N ASN A 171 17.47 -12.48 -9.00
CA ASN A 171 17.61 -11.17 -8.39
C ASN A 171 16.65 -11.03 -7.20
N PRO A 172 17.17 -10.82 -5.97
CA PRO A 172 16.33 -10.40 -4.86
C PRO A 172 15.66 -9.09 -5.20
N ILE A 173 14.38 -8.96 -4.87
CA ILE A 173 13.61 -7.72 -4.99
C ILE A 173 13.61 -7.03 -3.63
N LEU A 174 13.19 -7.77 -2.59
CA LEU A 174 13.23 -7.35 -1.20
C LEU A 174 14.18 -8.28 -0.44
N ARG A 175 15.20 -7.70 0.20
CA ARG A 175 16.16 -8.42 1.04
C ARG A 175 15.75 -8.37 2.50
N ALA A 176 16.16 -9.38 3.24
CA ALA A 176 16.01 -9.45 4.69
C ALA A 176 17.31 -9.88 5.35
N GLU A 177 17.54 -9.36 6.55
CA GLU A 177 18.51 -9.86 7.50
C GLU A 177 17.76 -10.59 8.63
N ASN A 178 18.18 -11.79 9.00
CA ASN A 178 17.62 -12.50 10.15
C ASN A 178 18.31 -12.06 11.46
N GLU A 179 17.92 -12.66 12.59
CA GLU A 179 18.53 -12.38 13.90
C GLU A 179 20.01 -12.77 14.00
N LEU A 180 20.48 -13.66 13.12
CA LEU A 180 21.88 -14.10 13.05
C LEU A 180 22.74 -13.20 12.15
N GLY A 181 22.17 -12.14 11.57
CA GLY A 181 22.86 -11.27 10.61
C GLY A 181 23.00 -11.87 9.21
N GLU A 182 22.36 -13.00 8.95
CA GLU A 182 22.40 -13.66 7.65
C GLU A 182 21.44 -12.99 6.66
N GLN A 183 21.88 -12.87 5.41
CA GLN A 183 21.16 -12.18 4.35
C GLN A 183 20.35 -13.15 3.49
N PHE A 184 19.09 -12.78 3.23
CA PHE A 184 18.14 -13.53 2.43
C PHE A 184 17.31 -12.59 1.54
N ALA A 185 16.46 -13.18 0.71
CA ALA A 185 15.39 -12.49 -0.01
C ALA A 185 14.03 -12.84 0.60
N VAL A 186 13.16 -11.84 0.77
CA VAL A 186 11.72 -12.03 1.05
C VAL A 186 10.95 -12.12 -0.26
N ALA A 187 11.42 -11.44 -1.30
CA ALA A 187 10.85 -11.50 -2.64
C ALA A 187 11.96 -11.71 -3.67
N LEU A 188 11.72 -12.60 -4.63
CA LEU A 188 12.73 -13.06 -5.59
C LEU A 188 12.15 -13.10 -7.01
N GLN A 189 12.90 -12.62 -7.99
CA GLN A 189 12.58 -12.84 -9.40
C GLN A 189 13.13 -14.21 -9.84
N LEU A 190 12.24 -15.16 -10.14
CA LEU A 190 12.60 -16.53 -10.56
C LEU A 190 12.99 -16.63 -12.04
N GLU A 191 12.24 -15.91 -12.87
CA GLU A 191 12.37 -15.81 -14.32
C GLU A 191 12.01 -14.38 -14.75
N GLU A 192 12.19 -14.04 -16.04
CA GLU A 192 11.94 -12.69 -16.55
C GLU A 192 10.58 -12.12 -16.14
N ARG A 193 9.53 -12.95 -16.13
CA ARG A 193 8.15 -12.56 -15.84
C ARG A 193 7.53 -13.33 -14.66
N HIS A 194 8.34 -13.82 -13.71
CA HIS A 194 7.82 -14.51 -12.51
C HIS A 194 8.51 -14.05 -11.23
N VAL A 195 7.72 -13.52 -10.30
CA VAL A 195 8.15 -13.12 -8.96
C VAL A 195 7.51 -14.00 -7.89
N ILE A 196 8.30 -14.42 -6.90
CA ILE A 196 7.82 -15.14 -5.70
C ILE A 196 8.00 -14.28 -4.45
N PHE A 197 7.00 -14.29 -3.57
CA PHE A 197 7.00 -13.64 -2.26
C PHE A 197 6.93 -14.67 -1.13
N GLY A 198 7.75 -14.50 -0.10
CA GLY A 198 7.79 -15.31 1.10
C GLY A 198 6.99 -14.71 2.27
N ALA A 199 6.16 -13.71 1.97
CA ALA A 199 5.35 -13.01 2.95
C ALA A 199 4.12 -12.40 2.26
N LYS A 200 2.99 -12.37 2.96
CA LYS A 200 1.75 -11.75 2.49
C LYS A 200 1.76 -10.22 2.69
N PRO A 201 0.97 -9.47 1.90
CA PRO A 201 1.03 -8.00 1.88
C PRO A 201 0.85 -7.30 3.22
N ASP A 202 -0.04 -7.78 4.07
CA ASP A 202 -0.35 -7.18 5.38
C ASP A 202 0.68 -7.46 6.48
N GLN A 203 1.77 -8.20 6.20
CA GLN A 203 2.83 -8.44 7.19
C GLN A 203 3.75 -7.24 7.39
N HIS A 204 4.03 -6.47 6.34
CA HIS A 204 4.89 -5.29 6.43
C HIS A 204 4.68 -4.37 5.22
N TRP A 205 4.71 -3.05 5.43
CA TRP A 205 4.45 -2.08 4.36
C TRP A 205 5.48 -2.14 3.21
N LEU A 206 6.76 -2.46 3.50
CA LEU A 206 7.76 -2.69 2.43
C LEU A 206 7.41 -3.86 1.50
N ILE A 207 6.68 -4.89 2.00
CA ILE A 207 6.21 -5.99 1.15
C ILE A 207 5.13 -5.46 0.19
N GLN A 208 4.27 -4.56 0.66
CA GLN A 208 3.25 -3.90 -0.18
C GLN A 208 3.89 -3.07 -1.29
N ILE A 209 4.94 -2.30 -0.97
CA ILE A 209 5.68 -1.52 -1.96
C ILE A 209 6.38 -2.44 -2.97
N ALA A 210 7.05 -3.50 -2.52
CA ALA A 210 7.68 -4.47 -3.42
C ALA A 210 6.66 -5.19 -4.32
N LEU A 211 5.46 -5.47 -3.80
CA LEU A 211 4.37 -6.05 -4.58
C LEU A 211 3.79 -5.06 -5.60
N LEU A 212 3.65 -3.78 -5.24
CA LEU A 212 3.22 -2.74 -6.16
C LEU A 212 4.17 -2.64 -7.36
N ASP A 213 5.48 -2.59 -7.10
CA ASP A 213 6.51 -2.56 -8.14
C ASP A 213 6.52 -3.83 -8.98
N ALA A 214 6.37 -5.01 -8.36
CA ALA A 214 6.25 -6.26 -9.09
C ALA A 214 5.01 -6.26 -10.02
N ILE A 215 3.88 -5.73 -9.59
CA ILE A 215 2.67 -5.62 -10.43
C ILE A 215 2.90 -4.65 -11.59
N ALA A 216 3.47 -3.46 -11.33
CA ALA A 216 3.77 -2.49 -12.38
C ALA A 216 4.72 -3.06 -13.44
N PHE A 217 5.76 -3.79 -13.01
CA PHE A 217 6.71 -4.45 -13.89
C PHE A 217 6.10 -5.61 -14.69
N LEU A 218 5.30 -6.45 -14.04
CA LEU A 218 4.76 -7.68 -14.64
C LEU A 218 3.49 -7.44 -15.46
N ALA A 219 2.77 -6.35 -15.21
CA ALA A 219 1.51 -6.00 -15.85
C ALA A 219 1.46 -4.50 -16.21
N PRO A 220 2.35 -4.04 -17.12
CA PRO A 220 2.52 -2.62 -17.43
C PRO A 220 1.27 -1.97 -18.05
N THR A 221 0.31 -2.76 -18.55
CA THR A 221 -0.96 -2.26 -19.11
C THR A 221 -2.01 -1.94 -18.05
N ILE A 222 -1.82 -2.42 -16.80
CA ILE A 222 -2.76 -2.22 -15.70
C ILE A 222 -2.40 -0.98 -14.88
N HIS A 223 -1.13 -0.87 -14.52
CA HIS A 223 -0.62 0.14 -13.60
C HIS A 223 0.61 0.80 -14.21
N SER A 224 0.45 2.03 -14.64
CA SER A 224 1.53 2.91 -15.12
C SER A 224 1.24 4.31 -14.62
N GLU A 225 1.17 4.48 -13.31
CA GLU A 225 1.11 5.82 -12.72
C GLU A 225 2.51 6.44 -12.67
N ASP A 226 2.54 7.77 -12.75
CA ASP A 226 3.75 8.53 -12.54
C ASP A 226 4.22 8.41 -11.07
N LEU A 227 5.39 8.99 -10.79
CA LEU A 227 5.97 9.02 -9.46
C LEU A 227 5.61 10.32 -8.71
N GLU A 228 4.64 11.09 -9.20
CA GLU A 228 4.24 12.35 -8.56
C GLU A 228 3.42 12.05 -7.30
N ARG A 229 3.77 12.70 -6.18
CA ARG A 229 3.13 12.47 -4.89
C ARG A 229 2.83 13.81 -4.23
N PHE A 230 1.59 13.98 -3.81
CA PHE A 230 1.16 15.15 -3.05
C PHE A 230 1.25 14.85 -1.56
N VAL A 231 1.92 15.73 -0.82
CA VAL A 231 2.04 15.66 0.64
C VAL A 231 1.30 16.85 1.22
N GLN A 232 0.28 16.57 2.03
CA GLN A 232 -0.46 17.57 2.79
C GLN A 232 -0.30 17.25 4.28
N ILE A 233 0.04 18.28 5.07
CA ILE A 233 0.09 18.20 6.52
C ILE A 233 -0.88 19.21 7.10
N ASP A 234 -1.93 18.70 7.73
CA ASP A 234 -2.97 19.49 8.38
C ASP A 234 -2.62 19.67 9.86
N ILE A 235 -2.64 20.91 10.33
CA ILE A 235 -2.52 21.26 11.75
C ILE A 235 -3.90 21.74 12.19
N ASP A 236 -4.66 20.83 12.79
CA ASP A 236 -5.95 21.14 13.37
C ASP A 236 -5.81 21.99 14.64
N ASP A 237 -6.94 22.52 15.11
CA ASP A 237 -7.08 23.14 16.43
C ASP A 237 -6.31 24.44 16.64
N VAL A 238 -5.94 25.13 15.56
CA VAL A 238 -5.34 26.46 15.64
C VAL A 238 -6.29 27.43 16.35
N PHE A 239 -5.72 28.18 17.28
CA PHE A 239 -6.37 29.03 18.28
C PHE A 239 -7.13 28.30 19.37
N VAL A 240 -7.06 26.97 19.49
CA VAL A 240 -7.83 26.23 20.51
C VAL A 240 -6.92 25.52 21.49
N GLY A 241 -7.31 25.48 22.77
CA GLY A 241 -6.55 24.80 23.82
C GLY A 241 -6.70 25.50 25.16
N THR A 242 -6.30 24.81 26.22
CA THR A 242 -6.12 25.42 27.54
C THR A 242 -4.85 26.27 27.55
N SER A 243 -4.78 27.28 28.42
CA SER A 243 -3.54 28.08 28.54
C SER A 243 -2.33 27.19 28.86
N GLY A 244 -1.21 27.46 28.20
CA GLY A 244 0.01 26.66 28.23
C GLY A 244 0.06 25.55 27.18
N SER A 245 -0.95 25.41 26.32
CA SER A 245 -0.97 24.42 25.21
C SER A 245 -1.18 25.04 23.83
N ARG A 246 -1.37 26.36 23.77
CA ARG A 246 -1.59 27.10 22.52
C ARG A 246 -0.23 27.49 21.91
N LEU A 247 -0.23 27.73 20.60
CA LEU A 247 0.97 28.17 19.89
C LEU A 247 1.42 29.54 20.40
N VAL A 248 2.69 29.63 20.77
CA VAL A 248 3.34 30.92 21.07
C VAL A 248 4.20 31.37 19.90
N VAL A 249 4.78 32.56 20.01
CA VAL A 249 5.60 33.17 18.95
C VAL A 249 6.71 32.24 18.44
N ASP A 250 7.39 31.55 19.36
CA ASP A 250 8.51 30.67 19.03
C ASP A 250 8.05 29.42 18.25
N ASP A 251 6.84 28.92 18.52
CA ASP A 251 6.24 27.82 17.76
C ASP A 251 5.92 28.26 16.34
N VAL A 252 5.34 29.45 16.16
CA VAL A 252 5.02 30.02 14.85
C VAL A 252 6.30 30.22 14.02
N GLN A 253 7.38 30.68 14.63
CA GLN A 253 8.68 30.78 13.97
C GLN A 253 9.24 29.40 13.60
N SER A 254 9.10 28.42 14.49
CA SER A 254 9.53 27.04 14.24
C SER A 254 8.75 26.39 13.09
N LEU A 255 7.44 26.68 12.97
CA LEU A 255 6.62 26.24 11.84
C LEU A 255 7.14 26.81 10.52
N HIS A 256 7.52 28.09 10.47
CA HIS A 256 8.13 28.68 9.28
C HIS A 256 9.46 28.01 8.93
N ILE A 257 10.35 27.83 9.90
CA ILE A 257 11.66 27.19 9.69
C ILE A 257 11.47 25.76 9.17
N LEU A 258 10.55 24.99 9.76
CA LEU A 258 10.27 23.63 9.33
C LEU A 258 9.64 23.60 7.93
N GLN A 259 8.71 24.51 7.64
CA GLN A 259 8.10 24.61 6.31
C GLN A 259 9.15 24.87 5.23
N ASP A 260 10.10 25.78 5.47
CA ASP A 260 11.17 26.07 4.52
C ASP A 260 12.11 24.88 4.34
N LYS A 261 12.44 24.15 5.41
CA LYS A 261 13.18 22.87 5.31
C LYS A 261 12.42 21.82 4.49
N LEU A 262 11.11 21.70 4.68
CA LEU A 262 10.30 20.76 3.90
C LEU A 262 10.25 21.15 2.43
N ARG A 263 10.26 22.45 2.10
CA ARG A 263 10.34 22.95 0.72
C ARG A 263 11.64 22.61 0.00
N GLU A 264 12.72 22.30 0.72
CA GLU A 264 13.96 21.78 0.12
C GLU A 264 13.75 20.40 -0.54
N HIS A 265 12.69 19.68 -0.16
CA HIS A 265 12.40 18.32 -0.63
C HIS A 265 11.00 18.15 -1.25
N ILE A 266 10.06 19.05 -0.96
CA ILE A 266 8.66 18.99 -1.38
C ILE A 266 8.33 20.30 -2.09
N ALA A 267 8.13 20.23 -3.41
CA ALA A 267 7.75 21.39 -4.20
C ALA A 267 6.45 22.02 -3.67
N ASP A 268 6.43 23.36 -3.62
CA ASP A 268 5.26 24.16 -3.26
C ASP A 268 4.58 23.76 -1.93
N PHE A 269 5.36 23.29 -0.95
CA PHE A 269 4.82 22.84 0.33
C PHE A 269 4.30 24.00 1.21
N TYR A 270 3.11 23.81 1.79
CA TYR A 270 2.52 24.67 2.82
C TYR A 270 1.88 23.81 3.92
N PHE A 271 2.09 24.19 5.18
CA PHE A 271 1.22 23.70 6.25
C PHE A 271 -0.20 24.22 6.04
N THR A 272 -1.17 23.35 6.29
CA THR A 272 -2.59 23.65 6.14
C THR A 272 -3.21 23.74 7.54
N LEU A 273 -3.65 24.94 7.92
CA LEU A 273 -4.03 25.29 9.29
C LEU A 273 -5.54 25.25 9.47
N GLY A 274 -6.00 24.32 10.29
CA GLY A 274 -7.39 24.16 10.68
C GLY A 274 -7.69 25.06 11.87
N PHE A 275 -8.46 26.14 11.69
CA PHE A 275 -8.67 27.16 12.73
C PHE A 275 -10.10 27.21 13.27
N SER A 276 -10.22 27.64 14.52
CA SER A 276 -11.50 27.94 15.18
C SER A 276 -11.53 29.39 15.64
N GLY A 277 -12.16 30.26 14.82
CA GLY A 277 -12.11 31.72 15.01
C GLY A 277 -12.68 32.21 16.34
N TYR A 278 -13.57 31.45 17.00
CA TYR A 278 -14.12 31.81 18.32
C TYR A 278 -13.03 31.99 19.37
N PHE A 279 -11.97 31.18 19.30
CA PHE A 279 -10.92 31.16 20.32
C PHE A 279 -9.70 32.03 19.97
N PHE A 280 -9.79 32.88 18.93
CA PHE A 280 -8.73 33.82 18.59
C PHE A 280 -8.44 34.78 19.76
N ARG A 281 -7.16 35.02 20.04
CA ARG A 281 -6.69 35.88 21.15
C ARG A 281 -7.23 35.49 22.53
N HIS A 282 -7.40 34.18 22.75
CA HIS A 282 -7.61 33.63 24.08
C HIS A 282 -6.27 33.18 24.68
N GLY A 283 -6.22 33.02 26.01
CA GLY A 283 -5.01 32.60 26.71
C GLY A 283 -4.23 33.77 27.31
N ASP A 284 -2.96 33.54 27.63
CA ASP A 284 -2.07 34.58 28.16
C ASP A 284 -1.51 35.51 27.06
N SER A 285 -0.76 36.53 27.46
CA SER A 285 -0.21 37.53 26.53
C SER A 285 0.75 36.94 25.49
N SER A 286 1.44 35.84 25.80
CA SER A 286 2.35 35.18 24.88
C SER A 286 1.61 34.37 23.83
N GLU A 287 0.54 33.68 24.24
CA GLU A 287 -0.36 32.91 23.36
C GLU A 287 -1.14 33.85 22.42
N ILE A 288 -1.68 34.95 22.96
CA ILE A 288 -2.33 36.00 22.17
C ILE A 288 -1.37 36.57 21.11
N ARG A 289 -0.09 36.76 21.49
CA ARG A 289 0.91 37.26 20.55
C ARG A 289 1.26 36.23 19.47
N GLY A 290 1.28 34.94 19.82
CA GLY A 290 1.40 33.83 18.89
C GLY A 290 0.29 33.87 17.84
N ASP A 291 -0.97 33.95 18.27
CA ASP A 291 -2.15 34.06 17.41
C ASP A 291 -2.02 35.24 16.42
N GLU A 292 -1.63 36.42 16.92
CA GLU A 292 -1.45 37.63 16.09
C GLU A 292 -0.36 37.47 15.04
N ILE A 293 0.79 36.90 15.41
CA ILE A 293 1.90 36.70 14.47
C ILE A 293 1.51 35.67 13.41
N LEU A 294 0.79 34.61 13.80
CA LEU A 294 0.31 33.61 12.86
C LEU A 294 -0.66 34.23 11.84
N VAL A 295 -1.62 35.04 12.28
CA VAL A 295 -2.57 35.75 11.40
C VAL A 295 -1.88 36.81 10.54
N ASN A 296 -0.92 37.56 11.10
CA ASN A 296 -0.14 38.53 10.33
C ASN A 296 0.69 37.87 9.20
N ASN A 297 0.98 36.58 9.33
CA ASN A 297 1.65 35.76 8.33
C ASN A 297 0.69 34.80 7.60
N ALA A 298 -0.63 35.08 7.59
CA ALA A 298 -1.62 34.16 7.05
C ALA A 298 -1.33 33.73 5.59
N ASN A 299 -0.78 34.61 4.77
CA ASN A 299 -0.40 34.33 3.37
C ASN A 299 0.76 33.32 3.21
N LYS A 300 1.42 32.92 4.30
CA LYS A 300 2.50 31.92 4.29
C LYS A 300 2.02 30.50 4.60
N PHE A 301 0.72 30.32 4.82
CA PHE A 301 0.08 29.05 5.15
C PHE A 301 -1.18 28.87 4.31
N HIS A 302 -1.61 27.61 4.16
CA HIS A 302 -2.97 27.33 3.75
C HIS A 302 -3.87 27.30 4.99
N TRP A 303 -5.15 27.62 4.82
CA TRP A 303 -6.11 27.70 5.91
C TRP A 303 -7.40 26.99 5.53
N PHE A 304 -8.00 26.32 6.50
CA PHE A 304 -9.33 25.76 6.37
C PHE A 304 -10.12 25.93 7.67
N PRO A 305 -11.46 26.09 7.58
CA PRO A 305 -12.28 26.17 8.77
C PRO A 305 -12.32 24.83 9.51
N HIS A 306 -11.99 24.83 10.80
CA HIS A 306 -12.05 23.64 11.67
C HIS A 306 -13.11 23.81 12.78
N MET A 307 -14.35 24.11 12.35
CA MET A 307 -15.53 24.44 13.18
C MET A 307 -15.41 25.75 13.98
N PHE A 308 -16.50 26.53 14.11
CA PHE A 308 -16.45 27.84 14.78
C PHE A 308 -16.21 27.77 16.30
N THR A 309 -16.81 26.82 17.01
CA THR A 309 -16.68 26.67 18.49
C THR A 309 -16.25 25.26 18.93
N ARG A 310 -15.79 24.42 18.00
CA ARG A 310 -15.48 22.99 18.22
C ARG A 310 -16.63 22.13 18.77
N TYR A 311 -17.89 22.57 18.71
CA TYR A 311 -19.01 21.66 18.97
C TYR A 311 -19.02 20.56 17.91
N ILE A 312 -18.67 19.34 18.34
CA ILE A 312 -18.91 18.14 17.54
C ILE A 312 -20.40 18.14 17.24
N SER A 313 -20.76 18.31 15.97
CA SER A 313 -22.12 18.05 15.49
C SER A 313 -22.34 16.54 15.54
N ARG A 314 -22.52 15.99 16.74
CA ARG A 314 -23.13 14.68 16.90
C ARG A 314 -24.58 14.85 16.50
N CYS A 315 -24.88 14.60 15.23
CA CYS A 315 -26.22 14.18 14.84
C CYS A 315 -26.47 12.82 15.49
N THR A 316 -26.80 12.81 16.78
CA THR A 316 -27.50 11.68 17.36
C THR A 316 -28.88 11.68 16.76
N THR A 317 -29.17 10.70 15.91
CA THR A 317 -30.54 10.29 15.61
C THR A 317 -31.16 9.73 16.90
N ARG A 318 -31.52 10.61 17.82
CA ARG A 318 -32.54 10.37 18.82
C ARG A 318 -33.55 11.48 18.68
N GLY A 319 -34.62 11.17 17.94
CA GLY A 319 -35.78 12.03 17.89
C GLY A 319 -36.30 12.27 19.30
N ARG A 320 -36.46 13.54 19.67
CA ARG A 320 -37.70 14.07 20.23
C ARG A 320 -37.67 15.59 20.29
N GLN A 321 -38.83 16.13 19.99
CA GLN A 321 -39.18 17.54 19.87
C GLN A 321 -38.89 18.34 21.14
N SER A 322 -38.41 19.57 20.98
CA SER A 322 -39.05 20.77 21.52
C SER A 322 -38.26 21.99 21.02
N GLY A 323 -39.00 22.99 20.53
CA GLY A 323 -38.45 24.08 19.75
C GLY A 323 -37.75 25.16 20.56
N LEU A 324 -36.91 25.90 19.85
CA LEU A 324 -36.92 27.37 19.83
C LEU A 324 -36.08 27.77 18.60
N SER A 325 -36.74 28.51 17.72
CA SER A 325 -36.15 29.12 16.53
C SER A 325 -35.31 30.33 16.94
N GLU A 326 -34.01 30.30 16.69
CA GLU A 326 -33.26 31.53 16.46
C GLU A 326 -32.35 31.35 15.25
N SER A 327 -32.82 31.90 14.13
CA SER A 327 -32.02 32.22 12.96
C SER A 327 -31.07 33.38 13.32
N LEU A 328 -29.76 33.14 13.25
CA LEU A 328 -28.78 34.24 13.23
C LEU A 328 -28.22 34.38 11.80
N PRO A 329 -28.14 35.61 11.26
CA PRO A 329 -27.81 35.86 9.87
C PRO A 329 -26.30 35.73 9.64
N LEU A 330 -25.93 35.01 8.58
CA LEU A 330 -24.62 35.08 7.95
C LEU A 330 -24.38 36.53 7.48
N LYS A 331 -23.62 37.30 8.25
CA LYS A 331 -22.98 38.53 7.78
C LYS A 331 -21.51 38.24 7.51
N ASN A 332 -21.19 38.31 6.22
CA ASN A 332 -19.90 38.62 5.60
C ASN A 332 -18.75 38.91 6.57
N ILE A 333 -17.77 38.01 6.61
CA ILE A 333 -16.36 38.37 6.79
C ILE A 333 -15.57 37.51 5.80
N LEU A 334 -15.32 38.07 4.61
CA LEU A 334 -14.11 37.77 3.86
C LEU A 334 -12.95 38.43 4.64
N ILE A 335 -11.89 37.66 4.87
CA ILE A 335 -10.52 38.16 4.85
C ILE A 335 -9.79 37.33 3.81
#